data_AF-A0AAF0RGV6-F1
#
_entry.id   AF-A0AAF0RGV6-F1
#
_cell.length_a   1.000
_cell.length_b   1.000
_cell.length_c   1.000
_cell.angle_alpha   90.00
_cell.angle_beta   90.00
_cell.angle_gamma   90.00
#
_symmetry.space_group_name_H-M   'P 1'
#
loop_
_entity.id
_entity.type
_entity.pdbx_description
1 polymer ?
#
loop_
_entity_poly.entity_id
_entity_poly.type
_entity_poly.pdbx_seq_one_letter_code
_entity_poly.pdbx_strand_id
1 'polypeptide(L)'
;MTTEGPGEHGRHRDWLAQEDEDDDLGRAFGPDTASVPVRTTPQRVRSWSLLLVGLVVVAVVIVVALGMIVGGVQNGVGGVFPRPQAAGDRFVTQAQTLDHVTAASADEPTKTSFASYDVTARVSAGTAIDPAAQTALVDQLSASAAATSGNGVTIWAVLDLGTADVGVSRSRERTEQRLSVAQAVAGTAGVQQVRCVWVASDTGRADEPTDQRVTVVAGPTGVDVEAVRAQVTDAVHRVFPAAEIQVTAAKS
;
A
#
# COMPACT_ATOMS: atom_id res chain seq x y z
N MET A 1 -14.41 -51.33 54.58
CA MET A 1 -15.18 -52.31 53.80
C MET A 1 -15.11 -51.85 52.35
N THR A 2 -14.04 -52.22 51.63
CA THR A 2 -13.92 -53.37 50.69
C THR A 2 -14.64 -53.07 49.36
N THR A 3 -13.91 -52.62 48.31
CA THR A 3 -13.32 -53.41 47.18
C THR A 3 -14.42 -54.09 46.36
N GLU A 4 -14.61 -53.86 45.06
CA GLU A 4 -13.87 -54.24 43.83
C GLU A 4 -14.99 -54.15 42.74
N GLY A 5 -14.82 -53.76 41.49
CA GLY A 5 -13.83 -54.07 40.47
C GLY A 5 -14.61 -54.41 39.16
N PRO A 6 -14.06 -54.15 37.95
CA PRO A 6 -14.82 -53.96 36.71
C PRO A 6 -14.94 -55.22 35.84
N GLY A 7 -15.95 -55.28 34.96
CA GLY A 7 -16.10 -56.29 33.91
C GLY A 7 -15.91 -55.69 32.53
N GLU A 8 -14.75 -55.95 31.93
CA GLU A 8 -14.40 -55.70 30.54
C GLU A 8 -14.72 -56.95 29.70
N HIS A 9 -15.11 -56.73 28.43
CA HIS A 9 -15.19 -57.69 27.31
C HIS A 9 -16.51 -58.40 27.03
N GLY A 10 -16.94 -58.29 25.76
CA GLY A 10 -18.00 -59.10 25.18
C GLY A 10 -18.60 -58.53 23.90
N ARG A 11 -17.78 -58.17 22.90
CA ARG A 11 -18.29 -57.98 21.53
C ARG A 11 -18.73 -59.34 20.98
N HIS A 12 -20.02 -59.52 20.69
CA HIS A 12 -20.49 -60.56 19.78
C HIS A 12 -21.15 -59.92 18.57
N ARG A 13 -20.68 -60.36 17.40
CA ARG A 13 -21.06 -59.96 16.06
C ARG A 13 -21.31 -61.28 15.33
N ASP A 14 -22.57 -61.61 15.08
CA ASP A 14 -23.06 -62.65 14.16
C ASP A 14 -24.49 -62.21 13.77
N TRP A 15 -24.74 -61.55 12.63
CA TRP A 15 -24.87 -62.02 11.24
C TRP A 15 -26.05 -62.99 10.95
N LEU A 16 -26.93 -62.50 10.05
CA LEU A 16 -27.80 -63.18 9.08
C LEU A 16 -29.15 -63.75 9.54
N ALA A 17 -30.24 -63.05 9.19
CA ALA A 17 -31.20 -63.49 8.16
C ALA A 17 -32.58 -62.83 8.38
N GLN A 18 -32.95 -61.84 7.56
CA GLN A 18 -34.25 -61.80 6.87
C GLN A 18 -34.24 -60.62 5.87
N GLU A 19 -33.82 -60.90 4.65
CA GLU A 19 -34.27 -60.16 3.47
C GLU A 19 -35.68 -60.66 3.11
N ASP A 20 -36.40 -59.81 2.40
CA ASP A 20 -37.73 -59.99 1.79
C ASP A 20 -38.93 -59.65 2.67
N GLU A 21 -39.37 -58.38 2.60
CA GLU A 21 -40.70 -58.02 2.09
C GLU A 21 -40.81 -56.48 1.92
N ASP A 22 -40.98 -56.07 0.66
CA ASP A 22 -41.66 -54.86 0.18
C ASP A 22 -40.95 -53.49 0.26
N ASP A 23 -39.96 -53.32 -0.63
CA ASP A 23 -39.36 -52.03 -1.02
C ASP A 23 -40.30 -51.26 -1.98
N ASP A 24 -41.39 -50.74 -1.41
CA ASP A 24 -42.50 -50.05 -2.11
C ASP A 24 -42.15 -48.66 -2.68
N LEU A 25 -40.89 -48.25 -2.59
CA LEU A 25 -40.43 -46.93 -3.03
C LEU A 25 -40.21 -46.82 -4.55
N GLY A 26 -40.12 -47.95 -5.25
CA GLY A 26 -39.91 -48.00 -6.70
C GLY A 26 -41.17 -47.80 -7.56
N ARG A 27 -42.38 -47.91 -6.98
CA ARG A 27 -43.67 -47.80 -7.70
C ARG A 27 -44.31 -46.42 -7.61
N ALA A 28 -43.98 -45.65 -6.57
CA ALA A 28 -44.55 -44.32 -6.34
C ALA A 28 -43.95 -43.23 -7.25
N PHE A 29 -42.77 -43.47 -7.83
CA PHE A 29 -42.09 -42.52 -8.70
C PHE A 29 -41.81 -43.18 -10.05
N GLY A 30 -42.75 -43.02 -10.98
CA GLY A 30 -42.57 -43.41 -12.38
C GLY A 30 -41.33 -42.75 -13.01
N PRO A 31 -40.90 -43.21 -14.21
CA PRO A 31 -39.63 -42.85 -14.85
C PRO A 31 -39.46 -41.37 -15.25
N ASP A 32 -40.39 -40.49 -14.87
CA ASP A 32 -40.44 -39.07 -15.26
C ASP A 32 -39.98 -38.09 -14.17
N THR A 33 -39.34 -38.54 -13.09
CA THR A 33 -38.71 -37.62 -12.10
C THR A 33 -37.31 -37.15 -12.49
N ALA A 34 -36.85 -37.46 -13.71
CA ALA A 34 -35.60 -36.97 -14.29
C ALA A 34 -35.76 -35.54 -14.83
N SER A 35 -35.86 -34.54 -13.95
CA SER A 35 -35.61 -33.14 -14.36
C SER A 35 -35.11 -32.26 -13.22
N VAL A 36 -34.07 -32.71 -12.51
CA VAL A 36 -33.16 -31.74 -11.90
C VAL A 36 -32.32 -31.16 -13.04
N PRO A 37 -32.34 -29.84 -13.30
CA PRO A 37 -31.41 -29.27 -14.27
C PRO A 37 -29.99 -29.50 -13.75
N VAL A 38 -29.30 -30.48 -14.33
CA VAL A 38 -27.88 -30.70 -14.12
C VAL A 38 -27.18 -29.49 -14.71
N ARG A 39 -26.91 -28.49 -13.85
CA ARG A 39 -26.08 -27.34 -14.22
C ARG A 39 -24.77 -27.88 -14.78
N THR A 40 -24.49 -27.54 -16.02
CA THR A 40 -23.32 -28.01 -16.74
C THR A 40 -22.05 -27.55 -16.01
N THR A 41 -21.08 -28.45 -15.93
CA THR A 41 -19.75 -28.32 -15.30
C THR A 41 -19.08 -26.95 -15.46
N PRO A 42 -19.13 -26.24 -16.62
CA PRO A 42 -18.50 -24.92 -16.76
C PRO A 42 -19.08 -23.80 -15.88
N GLN A 43 -20.34 -23.88 -15.43
CA GLN A 43 -20.93 -22.86 -14.54
C GLN A 43 -20.50 -23.01 -13.07
N ARG A 44 -20.19 -24.24 -12.62
CA ARG A 44 -19.68 -24.49 -11.26
C ARG A 44 -18.25 -23.98 -11.07
N VAL A 45 -17.42 -24.09 -12.09
CA VAL A 45 -16.02 -23.63 -12.03
C VAL A 45 -15.95 -22.10 -11.92
N ARG A 46 -16.82 -21.39 -12.65
CA ARG A 46 -16.84 -19.91 -12.67
C ARG A 46 -17.37 -19.30 -11.36
N SER A 47 -18.30 -19.97 -10.68
CA SER A 47 -18.75 -19.53 -9.34
C SER A 47 -17.75 -19.89 -8.25
N TRP A 48 -17.08 -21.04 -8.36
CA TRP A 48 -16.01 -21.42 -7.42
C TRP A 48 -14.79 -20.52 -7.53
N SER A 49 -14.40 -20.10 -8.73
CA SER A 49 -13.30 -19.15 -8.91
C SER A 49 -13.63 -17.77 -8.33
N LEU A 50 -14.88 -17.29 -8.47
CA LEU A 50 -15.29 -16.00 -7.89
C LEU A 50 -15.37 -16.05 -6.36
N LEU A 51 -15.81 -17.18 -5.79
CA LEU A 51 -15.82 -17.39 -4.34
C LEU A 51 -14.41 -17.53 -3.76
N LEU A 52 -13.50 -18.25 -4.45
CA LEU A 52 -12.10 -18.37 -4.03
C LEU A 52 -11.35 -17.04 -4.13
N VAL A 53 -11.57 -16.27 -5.20
CA VAL A 53 -10.99 -14.92 -5.34
C VAL A 53 -11.54 -13.99 -4.25
N GLY A 54 -12.85 -14.01 -3.99
CA GLY A 54 -13.45 -13.22 -2.91
C GLY A 54 -12.90 -13.58 -1.53
N LEU A 55 -12.74 -14.88 -1.24
CA LEU A 55 -12.16 -15.37 0.01
C LEU A 55 -10.70 -14.91 0.18
N VAL A 56 -9.89 -15.01 -0.87
CA VAL A 56 -8.49 -14.58 -0.83
C VAL A 56 -8.39 -13.07 -0.56
N VAL A 57 -9.20 -12.26 -1.23
CA VAL A 57 -9.25 -10.81 -0.99
C VAL A 57 -9.65 -10.51 0.46
N VAL A 58 -10.69 -11.16 0.97
CA VAL A 58 -11.13 -10.98 2.36
C VAL A 58 -10.06 -11.44 3.36
N ALA A 59 -9.40 -12.57 3.11
CA ALA A 59 -8.32 -13.06 3.96
C ALA A 59 -7.13 -12.10 3.97
N VAL A 60 -6.74 -11.55 2.82
CA VAL A 60 -5.70 -10.52 2.72
C VAL A 60 -6.11 -9.26 3.48
N VAL A 61 -7.35 -8.79 3.31
CA VAL A 61 -7.87 -7.63 4.05
C VAL A 61 -7.84 -7.88 5.56
N ILE A 62 -8.25 -9.07 6.01
CA ILE A 62 -8.24 -9.44 7.44
C ILE A 62 -6.80 -9.53 7.95
N VAL A 63 -5.87 -10.12 7.21
CA VAL A 63 -4.45 -10.18 7.61
C VAL A 63 -3.84 -8.78 7.68
N VAL A 64 -4.16 -7.90 6.73
CA VAL A 64 -3.73 -6.50 6.74
C VAL A 64 -4.35 -5.75 7.93
N ALA A 65 -5.65 -5.92 8.17
CA ALA A 65 -6.35 -5.28 9.29
C ALA A 65 -5.84 -5.78 10.65
N LEU A 66 -5.62 -7.08 10.81
CA LEU A 66 -5.05 -7.67 12.02
C LEU A 66 -3.58 -7.25 12.19
N GLY A 67 -2.81 -7.13 11.10
CA GLY A 67 -1.45 -6.60 11.10
C GLY A 67 -1.41 -5.15 11.59
N MET A 68 -2.36 -4.31 11.17
CA MET A 68 -2.51 -2.93 11.66
C MET A 68 -2.85 -2.89 13.15
N ILE A 69 -3.74 -3.79 13.63
CA ILE A 69 -4.12 -3.87 15.04
C ILE A 69 -2.93 -4.32 15.91
N VAL A 70 -2.19 -5.36 15.48
CA VAL A 70 -1.03 -5.90 16.21
C VAL A 70 0.16 -4.93 16.18
N GLY A 71 0.37 -4.21 15.09
CA GLY A 71 1.34 -3.13 14.99
C GLY A 71 1.05 -1.97 15.94
N GLY A 72 -0.23 -1.70 16.22
CA GLY A 72 -0.66 -0.72 17.22
C GLY A 72 -0.22 -1.04 18.66
N VAL A 73 -0.13 -2.34 19.01
CA VAL A 73 0.21 -2.77 20.38
C VAL A 73 1.72 -2.76 20.65
N GLN A 74 2.56 -2.85 19.61
CA GLN A 74 4.03 -2.84 19.74
C GLN A 74 4.63 -1.42 19.80
N ASN A 75 3.79 -0.38 19.78
CA ASN A 75 4.22 1.02 19.82
C ASN A 75 4.51 1.59 21.22
N GLY A 76 4.57 0.78 22.27
CA GLY A 76 5.05 1.28 23.56
C GLY A 76 5.00 0.26 24.67
N VAL A 77 6.03 0.26 25.52
CA VAL A 77 5.83 -0.11 26.93
C VAL A 77 4.94 0.99 27.50
N GLY A 78 3.61 0.79 27.43
CA GLY A 78 2.59 1.75 27.91
C GLY A 78 1.91 2.66 26.87
N GLY A 79 2.25 2.61 25.57
CA GLY A 79 1.43 3.21 24.48
C GLY A 79 1.30 4.76 24.39
N VAL A 80 1.93 5.56 25.26
CA VAL A 80 1.69 7.03 25.31
C VAL A 80 2.77 7.88 24.63
N PHE A 81 3.98 7.35 24.36
CA PHE A 81 5.10 8.17 23.90
C PHE A 81 5.48 7.91 22.43
N PRO A 82 5.69 8.97 21.62
CA PRO A 82 6.17 8.86 20.24
C PRO A 82 7.52 8.13 20.17
N ARG A 83 7.66 7.23 19.19
CA ARG A 83 8.91 6.49 18.90
C ARG A 83 9.37 6.77 17.47
N PRO A 84 9.87 7.97 17.17
CA PRO A 84 10.08 8.37 15.79
C PRO A 84 11.22 7.60 15.11
N GLN A 85 12.33 7.30 15.80
CA GLN A 85 13.40 6.49 15.21
C GLN A 85 12.90 5.09 14.83
N ALA A 86 12.17 4.41 15.72
CA ALA A 86 11.63 3.08 15.44
C ALA A 86 10.58 3.09 14.30
N ALA A 87 9.79 4.17 14.17
CA ALA A 87 8.87 4.33 13.05
C ALA A 87 9.63 4.52 11.73
N GLY A 88 10.71 5.32 11.73
CA GLY A 88 11.61 5.50 10.60
C GLY A 88 12.26 4.18 10.17
N ASP A 89 12.82 3.42 11.11
CA ASP A 89 13.48 2.14 10.84
C ASP A 89 12.51 1.12 10.23
N ARG A 90 11.26 1.08 10.71
CA ARG A 90 10.22 0.22 10.14
C ARG A 90 9.85 0.64 8.73
N PHE A 91 9.70 1.94 8.47
CA PHE A 91 9.43 2.45 7.13
C PHE A 91 10.56 2.09 6.18
N VAL A 92 11.82 2.30 6.58
CA VAL A 92 13.00 1.94 5.79
C VAL A 92 13.03 0.44 5.49
N THR A 93 12.78 -0.40 6.50
CA THR A 93 12.73 -1.86 6.33
C THR A 93 11.64 -2.27 5.33
N GLN A 94 10.45 -1.67 5.40
CA GLN A 94 9.36 -1.93 4.45
C GLN A 94 9.68 -1.43 3.04
N ALA A 95 10.25 -0.22 2.92
CA ALA A 95 10.63 0.36 1.64
C ALA A 95 11.69 -0.48 0.92
N GLN A 96 12.66 -1.04 1.66
CA GLN A 96 13.71 -1.89 1.09
C GLN A 96 13.21 -3.22 0.53
N THR A 97 12.00 -3.68 0.90
CA THR A 97 11.42 -4.89 0.32
C THR A 97 10.56 -4.63 -0.92
N LEU A 98 10.37 -3.37 -1.30
CA LEU A 98 9.58 -3.02 -2.48
C LEU A 98 10.41 -3.19 -3.76
N ASP A 99 9.74 -3.62 -4.83
CA ASP A 99 10.36 -3.75 -6.15
C ASP A 99 10.90 -2.39 -6.61
N HIS A 100 12.03 -2.45 -7.32
CA HIS A 100 12.75 -1.30 -7.89
C HIS A 100 13.39 -0.33 -6.87
N VAL A 101 13.22 -0.52 -5.56
CA VAL A 101 13.97 0.24 -4.54
C VAL A 101 15.40 -0.28 -4.48
N THR A 102 16.36 0.65 -4.59
CA THR A 102 17.80 0.36 -4.55
C THR A 102 18.43 0.74 -3.22
N ALA A 103 17.89 1.77 -2.56
CA ALA A 103 18.32 2.20 -1.23
C ALA A 103 17.16 2.89 -0.50
N ALA A 104 17.13 2.79 0.82
CA ALA A 104 16.28 3.61 1.66
C ALA A 104 16.98 3.93 2.98
N SER A 105 16.77 5.13 3.50
CA SER A 105 17.30 5.61 4.77
C SER A 105 16.34 6.59 5.41
N ALA A 106 16.39 6.72 6.74
CA ALA A 106 15.67 7.76 7.48
C ALA A 106 16.66 8.79 8.01
N ASP A 107 16.30 10.06 7.90
CA ASP A 107 17.00 11.17 8.54
C ASP A 107 16.66 11.22 10.04
N GLU A 108 17.41 12.01 10.81
CA GLU A 108 17.11 12.24 12.23
C GLU A 108 15.70 12.85 12.39
N PRO A 109 14.86 12.29 13.27
CA PRO A 109 13.53 12.83 13.50
C PRO A 109 13.53 14.30 13.95
N THR A 110 12.64 15.08 13.35
CA THR A 110 12.44 16.49 13.71
C THR A 110 11.27 16.59 14.68
N LYS A 111 11.49 17.16 15.86
CA LYS A 111 10.40 17.45 16.80
C LYS A 111 9.60 18.66 16.33
N THR A 112 8.29 18.48 16.14
CA THR A 112 7.37 19.53 15.63
C THR A 112 6.45 20.08 16.72
N SER A 113 6.19 19.30 17.78
CA SER A 113 5.42 19.75 18.94
C SER A 113 5.88 19.04 20.22
N PHE A 114 5.20 19.28 21.35
CA PHE A 114 5.49 18.60 22.62
C PHE A 114 5.56 17.06 22.48
N ALA A 115 4.61 16.48 21.73
CA ALA A 115 4.50 15.04 21.49
C ALA A 115 4.34 14.70 20.00
N SER A 116 4.86 15.55 19.11
CA SER A 116 4.82 15.33 17.66
C SER A 116 6.20 15.36 17.05
N TYR A 117 6.44 14.44 16.12
CA TYR A 117 7.69 14.28 15.39
C TYR A 117 7.41 14.02 13.91
N ASP A 118 8.18 14.65 13.06
CA ASP A 118 8.30 14.30 11.65
C ASP A 118 9.55 13.45 11.44
N VAL A 119 9.43 12.41 10.63
CA VAL A 119 10.56 11.61 10.17
C VAL A 119 10.59 11.73 8.66
N THR A 120 11.73 12.14 8.10
CA THR A 120 11.92 12.17 6.64
C THR A 120 12.78 11.00 6.23
N ALA A 121 12.29 10.19 5.31
CA ALA A 121 13.05 9.15 4.67
C ALA A 121 13.48 9.57 3.26
N ARG A 122 14.60 9.03 2.81
CA ARG A 122 15.01 9.07 1.42
C ARG A 122 14.90 7.66 0.86
N VAL A 123 14.27 7.52 -0.29
CA VAL A 123 14.14 6.25 -1.00
C VAL A 123 14.66 6.48 -2.41
N SER A 124 15.64 5.70 -2.84
CA SER A 124 16.18 5.76 -4.21
C SER A 124 15.68 4.55 -4.98
N ALA A 125 15.07 4.79 -6.12
CA ALA A 125 14.59 3.75 -7.02
C ALA A 125 15.56 3.59 -8.21
N GLY A 126 15.43 2.48 -8.93
CA GLY A 126 16.14 2.28 -10.19
C GLY A 126 15.80 3.38 -11.21
N THR A 127 16.74 3.75 -12.07
CA THR A 127 16.58 4.87 -13.02
C THR A 127 15.80 4.52 -14.29
N ALA A 128 15.32 3.28 -14.42
CA ALA A 128 14.66 2.77 -15.62
C ALA A 128 13.33 2.07 -15.27
N ILE A 129 12.50 2.75 -14.47
CA ILE A 129 11.18 2.27 -14.06
C ILE A 129 10.14 2.85 -15.01
N ASP A 130 9.27 2.01 -15.56
CA ASP A 130 8.18 2.46 -16.41
C ASP A 130 7.12 3.25 -15.60
N PRO A 131 6.29 4.09 -16.24
CA PRO A 131 5.33 4.94 -15.53
C PRO A 131 4.32 4.18 -14.67
N ALA A 132 3.91 2.97 -15.06
CA ALA A 132 2.95 2.18 -14.28
C ALA A 132 3.60 1.62 -13.01
N ALA A 133 4.84 1.15 -13.12
CA ALA A 133 5.63 0.70 -11.98
C ALA A 133 6.00 1.87 -11.04
N GLN A 134 6.23 3.08 -11.56
CA GLN A 134 6.41 4.29 -10.72
C GLN A 134 5.17 4.57 -9.87
N THR A 135 3.97 4.56 -10.48
CA THR A 135 2.71 4.75 -9.76
C THR A 135 2.52 3.68 -8.69
N ALA A 136 2.76 2.41 -9.02
CA ALA A 136 2.64 1.31 -8.06
C ALA A 136 3.62 1.44 -6.88
N LEU A 137 4.87 1.83 -7.14
CA LEU A 137 5.88 2.06 -6.11
C LEU A 137 5.47 3.21 -5.18
N VAL A 138 5.01 4.32 -5.76
CA VAL A 138 4.55 5.48 -5.02
C VAL A 138 3.33 5.15 -4.13
N ASP A 139 2.39 4.36 -4.64
CA ASP A 139 1.25 3.86 -3.87
C ASP A 139 1.69 2.99 -2.69
N GLN A 140 2.63 2.06 -2.91
CA GLN A 140 3.16 1.17 -1.87
C GLN A 140 3.93 1.95 -0.79
N LEU A 141 4.71 2.96 -1.18
CA LEU A 141 5.42 3.83 -0.25
C LEU A 141 4.45 4.71 0.56
N SER A 142 3.39 5.24 -0.06
CA SER A 142 2.36 6.00 0.65
C SER A 142 1.61 5.14 1.67
N ALA A 143 1.27 3.90 1.29
CA ALA A 143 0.66 2.92 2.19
C ALA A 143 1.59 2.56 3.36
N SER A 144 2.89 2.38 3.09
CA SER A 144 3.90 2.14 4.13
C SER A 144 4.01 3.33 5.08
N ALA A 145 4.09 4.55 4.55
CA ALA A 145 4.12 5.77 5.35
C ALA A 145 2.87 5.92 6.24
N ALA A 146 1.69 5.58 5.73
CA ALA A 146 0.45 5.57 6.49
C ALA A 146 0.46 4.52 7.62
N ALA A 147 0.99 3.32 7.35
CA ALA A 147 1.07 2.23 8.32
C ALA A 147 2.10 2.47 9.44
N THR A 148 3.20 3.18 9.13
CA THR A 148 4.26 3.47 10.10
C THR A 148 4.06 4.78 10.84
N SER A 149 3.22 5.68 10.32
CA SER A 149 2.78 6.88 11.02
C SER A 149 1.80 6.55 12.15
N GLY A 150 1.76 7.37 13.20
CA GLY A 150 0.88 7.21 14.34
C GLY A 150 1.53 7.63 15.66
N ASN A 151 0.74 7.74 16.73
CA ASN A 151 1.21 8.09 18.09
C ASN A 151 2.12 9.34 18.13
N GLY A 152 1.75 10.38 17.38
CA GLY A 152 2.50 11.62 17.27
C GLY A 152 3.66 11.59 16.27
N VAL A 153 3.92 10.49 15.58
CA VAL A 153 4.94 10.42 14.52
C VAL A 153 4.27 10.49 13.14
N THR A 154 4.78 11.36 12.28
CA THR A 154 4.41 11.44 10.87
C THR A 154 5.60 11.07 9.99
N ILE A 155 5.41 10.13 9.09
CA ILE A 155 6.44 9.68 8.14
C ILE A 155 6.23 10.39 6.81
N TRP A 156 7.31 11.01 6.35
CA TRP A 156 7.44 11.64 5.04
C TRP A 156 8.59 10.96 4.31
N ALA A 157 8.51 10.82 3.00
CA ALA A 157 9.61 10.28 2.22
C ALA A 157 9.85 11.08 0.94
N VAL A 158 11.10 11.18 0.51
CA VAL A 158 11.48 11.69 -0.80
C VAL A 158 11.92 10.49 -1.64
N LEU A 159 11.14 10.20 -2.68
CA LEU A 159 11.44 9.17 -3.66
C LEU A 159 12.26 9.78 -4.81
N ASP A 160 13.49 9.31 -4.96
CA ASP A 160 14.39 9.64 -6.06
C ASP A 160 14.19 8.63 -7.20
N LEU A 161 13.68 9.11 -8.33
CA LEU A 161 13.47 8.38 -9.58
C LEU A 161 14.58 8.66 -10.62
N GLY A 162 15.69 9.27 -10.21
CA GLY A 162 16.81 9.67 -11.05
C GLY A 162 16.69 11.08 -11.63
N THR A 163 15.64 11.34 -12.41
CA THR A 163 15.37 12.68 -12.99
C THR A 163 14.29 13.46 -12.24
N ALA A 164 13.60 12.79 -11.30
CA ALA A 164 12.51 13.36 -10.54
C ALA A 164 12.60 12.93 -9.06
N ASP A 165 12.53 13.91 -8.16
CA ASP A 165 12.31 13.69 -6.74
C ASP A 165 10.83 13.92 -6.41
N VAL A 166 10.16 12.93 -5.83
CA VAL A 166 8.73 12.98 -5.49
C VAL A 166 8.52 12.87 -3.99
N GLY A 167 7.79 13.82 -3.42
CA GLY A 167 7.37 13.77 -2.02
C GLY A 167 6.26 12.74 -1.80
N VAL A 168 6.52 11.76 -0.94
CA VAL A 168 5.57 10.75 -0.48
C VAL A 168 5.11 11.08 0.92
N SER A 169 3.80 11.03 1.13
CA SER A 169 3.16 11.15 2.44
C SER A 169 2.16 10.02 2.65
N ARG A 170 1.51 10.00 3.81
CA ARG A 170 0.37 9.10 4.09
C ARG A 170 -0.87 9.38 3.23
N SER A 171 -0.94 10.54 2.57
CA SER A 171 -2.02 10.88 1.66
C SER A 171 -1.71 10.37 0.27
N ARG A 172 -2.38 9.28 -0.12
CA ARG A 172 -2.24 8.70 -1.46
C ARG A 172 -2.54 9.73 -2.54
N GLU A 173 -3.67 10.43 -2.44
CA GLU A 173 -4.10 11.43 -3.42
C GLU A 173 -3.04 12.53 -3.63
N ARG A 174 -2.47 13.08 -2.55
CA ARG A 174 -1.45 14.14 -2.66
C ARG A 174 -0.14 13.62 -3.22
N THR A 175 0.22 12.41 -2.83
CA THR A 175 1.40 11.74 -3.34
C THR A 175 1.28 11.45 -4.85
N GLU A 176 0.13 10.96 -5.31
CA GLU A 176 -0.17 10.76 -6.73
C GLU A 176 -0.15 12.08 -7.52
N GLN A 177 -0.73 13.15 -6.96
CA GLN A 177 -0.69 14.49 -7.58
C GLN A 177 0.75 14.99 -7.75
N ARG A 178 1.63 14.79 -6.75
CA ARG A 178 3.05 15.14 -6.85
C ARG A 178 3.77 14.33 -7.92
N LEU A 179 3.50 13.03 -8.01
CA LEU A 179 4.06 12.18 -9.08
C LEU A 179 3.62 12.67 -10.46
N SER A 180 2.32 12.94 -10.64
CA SER A 180 1.77 13.44 -11.89
C SER A 180 2.40 14.77 -12.32
N VAL A 181 2.56 15.70 -11.38
CA VAL A 181 3.26 16.98 -11.64
C VAL A 181 4.72 16.76 -11.99
N ALA A 182 5.44 15.90 -11.25
CA ALA A 182 6.83 15.59 -11.53
C ALA A 182 7.00 14.99 -12.93
N GLN A 183 6.15 14.05 -13.34
CA GLN A 183 6.18 13.44 -14.66
C GLN A 183 5.86 14.45 -15.77
N ALA A 184 4.85 15.31 -15.58
CA ALA A 184 4.49 16.34 -16.55
C ALA A 184 5.62 17.37 -16.75
N VAL A 185 6.25 17.80 -15.65
CA VAL A 185 7.37 18.75 -15.68
C VAL A 185 8.63 18.11 -16.26
N ALA A 186 8.95 16.86 -15.89
CA ALA A 186 10.09 16.14 -16.46
C ALA A 186 9.96 15.90 -17.97
N GLY A 187 8.73 15.79 -18.48
CA GLY A 187 8.46 15.70 -19.92
C GLY A 187 8.59 17.03 -20.68
N THR A 188 8.80 18.15 -20.00
CA THR A 188 8.95 19.47 -20.63
C THR A 188 10.34 19.62 -21.23
N ALA A 189 10.41 20.04 -22.51
CA ALA A 189 11.68 20.24 -23.19
C ALA A 189 12.57 21.26 -22.45
N GLY A 190 13.83 20.88 -22.22
CA GLY A 190 14.78 21.72 -21.50
C GLY A 190 14.75 21.58 -19.97
N VAL A 191 13.96 20.66 -19.40
CA VAL A 191 14.06 20.27 -17.99
C VAL A 191 15.07 19.12 -17.83
N GLN A 192 15.97 19.23 -16.85
CA GLN A 192 16.91 18.16 -16.49
C GLN A 192 16.49 17.41 -15.24
N GLN A 193 16.05 18.15 -14.22
CA GLN A 193 15.67 17.58 -12.94
C GLN A 193 14.45 18.33 -12.40
N VAL A 194 13.52 17.58 -11.82
CA VAL A 194 12.37 18.11 -11.11
C VAL A 194 12.36 17.59 -9.68
N ARG A 195 11.92 18.42 -8.75
CA ARG A 195 11.67 18.03 -7.38
C ARG A 195 10.30 18.57 -6.98
N CYS A 196 9.34 17.68 -6.80
CA CYS A 196 7.97 17.99 -6.39
C CYS A 196 7.76 17.45 -4.97
N VAL A 197 7.91 18.32 -3.97
CA VAL A 197 7.87 17.98 -2.55
C VAL A 197 7.05 19.03 -1.79
N TRP A 198 7.05 18.97 -0.46
CA TRP A 198 6.46 19.98 0.41
C TRP A 198 7.40 21.16 0.67
N VAL A 199 6.84 22.29 1.08
CA VAL A 199 7.58 23.44 1.61
C VAL A 199 8.26 23.03 2.92
N ALA A 200 9.54 23.41 3.08
CA ALA A 200 10.22 23.23 4.35
C ALA A 200 9.69 24.25 5.37
N SER A 201 9.17 23.78 6.51
CA SER A 201 8.71 24.63 7.60
C SER A 201 9.21 24.12 8.96
N ASP A 202 9.47 25.05 9.88
CA ASP A 202 9.86 24.74 11.26
C ASP A 202 8.72 24.14 12.07
N THR A 203 7.48 24.33 11.62
CA THR A 203 6.25 23.80 12.25
C THR A 203 5.88 22.40 11.78
N GLY A 204 6.68 21.81 10.89
CA GLY A 204 6.44 20.49 10.29
C GLY A 204 6.04 20.55 8.83
N ARG A 205 5.71 19.40 8.25
CA ARG A 205 5.34 19.27 6.84
C ARG A 205 3.84 19.09 6.68
N ALA A 206 3.35 19.49 5.52
CA ALA A 206 1.92 19.63 5.23
C ALA A 206 1.59 19.09 3.83
N ASP A 207 0.38 18.55 3.72
CA ASP A 207 -0.21 18.02 2.47
C ASP A 207 -1.22 19.01 1.86
N GLU A 208 -1.34 20.18 2.45
CA GLU A 208 -2.14 21.31 2.02
C GLU A 208 -1.61 21.85 0.67
N PRO A 209 -2.48 22.27 -0.27
CA PRO A 209 -2.05 22.76 -1.57
C PRO A 209 -1.06 23.94 -1.53
N THR A 210 -1.14 24.77 -0.49
CA THR A 210 -0.26 25.92 -0.25
C THR A 210 1.15 25.54 0.20
N ASP A 211 1.30 24.32 0.72
CA ASP A 211 2.56 23.82 1.28
C ASP A 211 3.28 22.90 0.30
N GLN A 212 3.00 23.05 -1.00
CA GLN A 212 3.64 22.30 -2.07
C GLN A 212 4.72 23.17 -2.74
N ARG A 213 5.88 22.57 -2.99
CA ARG A 213 7.02 23.21 -3.64
C ARG A 213 7.52 22.39 -4.81
N VAL A 214 7.67 23.05 -5.96
CA VAL A 214 8.24 22.46 -7.16
C VAL A 214 9.52 23.20 -7.53
N THR A 215 10.65 22.51 -7.44
CA THR A 215 11.95 23.02 -7.89
C THR A 215 12.34 22.35 -9.19
N VAL A 216 12.76 23.14 -10.18
CA VAL A 216 13.15 22.65 -11.50
C VAL A 216 14.54 23.16 -11.84
N VAL A 217 15.36 22.25 -12.34
CA VAL A 217 16.65 22.55 -12.95
C VAL A 217 16.49 22.47 -14.46
N ALA A 218 16.57 23.63 -15.12
CA ALA A 218 16.58 23.73 -16.57
C ALA A 218 17.95 23.33 -17.14
N GLY A 219 17.98 22.90 -18.40
CA GLY A 219 19.16 22.48 -19.13
C GLY A 219 20.25 23.55 -19.22
N PRO A 220 21.43 23.18 -19.76
CA PRO A 220 22.57 24.05 -19.81
C PRO A 220 22.36 25.12 -20.91
N THR A 221 23.40 25.89 -21.19
CA THR A 221 23.41 27.06 -22.06
C THR A 221 22.59 26.87 -23.36
N GLY A 222 21.71 27.83 -23.66
CA GLY A 222 20.87 27.83 -24.86
C GLY A 222 19.38 27.52 -24.61
N VAL A 223 19.02 27.09 -23.40
CA VAL A 223 17.61 26.97 -22.99
C VAL A 223 17.06 28.33 -22.56
N ASP A 224 15.88 28.70 -23.08
CA ASP A 224 15.12 29.85 -22.61
C ASP A 224 14.45 29.49 -21.26
N VAL A 225 15.13 29.88 -20.18
CA VAL A 225 14.69 29.59 -18.80
C VAL A 225 13.34 30.23 -18.49
N GLU A 226 13.01 31.37 -19.08
CA GLU A 226 11.72 32.04 -18.86
C GLU A 226 10.59 31.33 -19.60
N ALA A 227 10.84 30.83 -20.82
CA ALA A 227 9.88 29.97 -21.51
C ALA A 227 9.63 28.65 -20.73
N VAL A 228 10.69 28.01 -20.22
CA VAL A 228 10.56 26.83 -19.36
C VAL A 228 9.79 27.17 -18.08
N ARG A 229 10.11 28.29 -17.42
CA ARG A 229 9.40 28.76 -16.23
C ARG A 229 7.90 28.92 -16.51
N ALA A 230 7.52 29.56 -17.61
CA ALA A 230 6.12 29.75 -17.98
C ALA A 230 5.39 28.41 -18.18
N GLN A 231 5.99 27.47 -18.91
CA GLN A 231 5.40 26.14 -19.15
C GLN A 231 5.27 25.31 -17.87
N VAL A 232 6.33 25.28 -17.06
CA VAL A 232 6.34 24.60 -15.75
C VAL A 232 5.26 25.20 -14.85
N THR A 233 5.14 26.53 -14.82
CA THR A 233 4.17 27.23 -13.97
C THR A 233 2.73 26.86 -14.35
N ASP A 234 2.41 26.87 -15.64
CA ASP A 234 1.08 26.44 -16.11
C ASP A 234 0.79 24.97 -15.78
N ALA A 235 1.76 24.08 -15.97
CA ALA A 235 1.62 22.66 -15.65
C ALA A 235 1.39 22.42 -14.15
N VAL A 236 2.17 23.09 -13.29
CA VAL A 236 2.08 22.97 -11.83
C VAL A 236 0.77 23.57 -11.31
N HIS A 237 0.41 24.79 -11.72
CA HIS A 237 -0.78 25.49 -11.22
C HIS A 237 -2.09 24.83 -11.62
N ARG A 238 -2.10 23.98 -12.66
CA ARG A 238 -3.26 23.14 -12.99
C ARG A 238 -3.61 22.14 -11.90
N VAL A 239 -2.62 21.68 -11.12
CA VAL A 239 -2.78 20.70 -10.05
C VAL A 239 -2.68 21.35 -8.68
N PHE A 240 -1.71 22.24 -8.49
CA PHE A 240 -1.47 22.99 -7.26
C PHE A 240 -1.47 24.51 -7.53
N PRO A 241 -2.64 25.17 -7.52
CA PRO A 241 -2.75 26.58 -7.88
C PRO A 241 -1.94 27.55 -7.01
N ALA A 242 -1.57 27.13 -5.80
CA ALA A 242 -0.84 27.93 -4.82
C ALA A 242 0.56 27.38 -4.51
N ALA A 243 1.08 26.46 -5.32
CA ALA A 243 2.41 25.89 -5.10
C ALA A 243 3.51 26.93 -5.32
N GLU A 244 4.57 26.83 -4.50
CA GLU A 244 5.79 27.60 -4.72
C GLU A 244 6.61 26.95 -5.85
N ILE A 245 6.96 27.74 -6.86
CA ILE A 245 7.71 27.25 -8.02
C ILE A 245 9.06 27.98 -8.11
N GLN A 246 10.13 27.20 -8.16
CA GLN A 246 11.48 27.72 -8.35
C GLN A 246 12.14 27.05 -9.54
N VAL A 247 12.45 27.84 -10.58
CA VAL A 247 13.18 27.38 -11.77
C VAL A 247 14.57 28.00 -11.78
N THR A 248 15.59 27.16 -11.93
CA THR A 248 17.01 27.56 -11.95
C THR A 248 17.72 26.93 -13.14
N ALA A 249 18.74 27.58 -13.68
CA ALA A 249 19.57 27.00 -14.74
C ALA A 249 20.58 26.01 -14.15
N ALA A 250 20.85 24.92 -14.87
CA ALA A 250 21.95 24.01 -14.53
C ALA A 250 23.28 24.78 -14.51
N LYS A 251 24.09 24.52 -13.48
CA LYS A 251 25.46 25.03 -13.43
C LYS A 251 26.28 24.30 -14.50
N SER A 252 26.95 25.08 -15.36
CA SER A 252 27.86 24.57 -16.40
C SER A 252 29.15 24.02 -15.80
#